data_AF-A0A178XCK2-F1
#
_entry.id   AF-A0A178XCK2-F1
#
_cell.length_a   1.000
_cell.length_b   1.000
_cell.length_c   1.000
_cell.angle_alpha   90.00
_cell.angle_beta   90.00
_cell.angle_gamma   90.00
#
_symmetry.space_group_name_H-M   'P 1'
#
loop_
_entity.id
_entity.type
_entity.pdbx_description
1 polymer ?
#
loop_
_entity_poly.entity_id
_entity_poly.type
_entity_poly.pdbx_seq_one_letter_code
_entity_poly.pdbx_strand_id
1 'polypeptide(L)'
;METVFPYRESEKGDEKALSEALMRVDNPVMLIRLRSTDAARVVKRKGQEDFNFGDYYAYTKICSHVGCPTSLYEQRTNRILCPCHQSQFDALHYAKPIFGPATRPLAQLPITVDEEGYLIAKGDFIEAIGPAFWERKS
;
A
#
# COMPACT_ATOMS: atom_id res chain seq x y z
N MET A 1 -6.53 -9.17 -4.13
CA MET A 1 -6.02 -8.00 -3.40
C MET A 1 -6.71 -8.08 -2.07
N GLU A 2 -5.94 -8.27 -1.01
CA GLU A 2 -6.47 -8.33 0.35
C GLU A 2 -6.15 -7.02 1.08
N THR A 3 -7.03 -6.60 1.99
CA THR A 3 -6.70 -5.53 2.93
C THR A 3 -6.07 -6.16 4.16
N VAL A 4 -4.86 -5.75 4.51
CA VAL A 4 -4.17 -6.16 5.73
C VAL A 4 -4.05 -4.97 6.67
N PHE A 5 -3.97 -5.28 7.96
CA PHE A 5 -3.81 -4.30 9.03
C PHE A 5 -2.57 -4.65 9.85
N PRO A 6 -1.91 -3.66 10.47
CA PRO A 6 -0.82 -3.93 11.40
C PRO A 6 -1.31 -4.80 12.55
N TYR A 7 -0.61 -5.90 12.77
CA TYR A 7 -0.76 -6.76 13.94
C TYR A 7 0.61 -6.81 14.61
N ARG A 8 0.76 -6.17 15.77
CA ARG A 8 2.00 -6.25 16.54
C ARG A 8 1.87 -7.41 17.51
N GLU A 9 2.88 -8.27 17.57
CA GLU A 9 2.89 -9.38 18.53
C GLU A 9 2.76 -8.90 19.99
N SER A 10 3.22 -7.68 20.30
CA SER A 10 3.05 -7.04 21.61
C SER A 10 1.60 -6.72 21.98
N GLU A 11 0.70 -6.64 20.99
CA GLU A 11 -0.73 -6.34 21.16
C GLU A 11 -1.58 -7.63 21.22
N LYS A 12 -0.93 -8.80 21.16
CA LYS A 12 -1.62 -10.09 21.17
C LYS A 12 -2.38 -10.31 22.47
N GLY A 13 -3.70 -10.49 22.34
CA GLY A 13 -4.62 -10.66 23.47
C GLY A 13 -5.11 -9.34 24.08
N ASP A 14 -4.66 -8.19 23.59
CA ASP A 14 -5.20 -6.87 23.97
C ASP A 14 -6.27 -6.44 22.96
N GLU A 15 -7.53 -6.73 23.25
CA GLU A 15 -8.65 -6.39 22.37
C GLU A 15 -8.76 -4.88 22.09
N LYS A 16 -8.35 -4.03 23.04
CA LYS A 16 -8.43 -2.59 22.88
C LYS A 16 -7.37 -2.11 21.90
N ALA A 17 -6.11 -2.54 22.08
CA ALA A 17 -5.03 -2.18 21.17
C ALA A 17 -5.31 -2.67 19.74
N LEU A 18 -5.83 -3.90 19.60
CA LEU A 18 -6.22 -4.45 18.30
C LEU A 18 -7.36 -3.66 17.65
N SER A 19 -8.37 -3.25 18.43
CA SER A 19 -9.46 -2.39 17.96
C SER A 19 -8.94 -1.02 17.51
N GLU A 20 -8.04 -0.40 18.27
CA GLU A 20 -7.41 0.87 17.89
C GLU A 20 -6.61 0.74 16.59
N ALA A 21 -5.84 -0.34 16.41
CA ALA A 21 -5.12 -0.61 15.18
C ALA A 21 -6.07 -0.79 13.98
N LEU A 22 -7.22 -1.42 14.16
CA LEU A 22 -8.23 -1.57 13.11
C LEU A 22 -8.92 -0.25 12.73
N MET A 23 -9.11 0.65 13.70
CA MET A 23 -9.82 1.92 13.51
C MET A 23 -8.93 3.07 13.00
N ARG A 24 -7.60 2.95 13.11
CA ARG A 24 -6.67 3.96 12.60
C ARG A 24 -6.74 4.10 11.08
N VAL A 25 -6.95 5.33 10.63
CA VAL A 25 -7.20 5.64 9.21
C VAL A 25 -6.00 5.36 8.30
N ASP A 26 -4.79 5.42 8.84
CA ASP A 26 -3.53 5.28 8.11
C ASP A 26 -3.02 3.83 8.03
N ASN A 27 -3.67 2.91 8.75
CA ASN A 27 -3.26 1.51 8.87
C ASN A 27 -3.61 0.57 7.71
N PRO A 28 -4.74 0.71 6.98
CA PRO A 28 -5.09 -0.27 5.96
C PRO A 28 -4.12 -0.28 4.78
N VAL A 29 -3.60 -1.46 4.44
CA VAL A 29 -2.69 -1.69 3.32
C VAL A 29 -3.29 -2.70 2.36
N MET A 30 -3.19 -2.44 1.06
CA MET A 30 -3.53 -3.39 0.01
C MET A 30 -2.35 -4.32 -0.22
N LEU A 31 -2.52 -5.60 0.09
CA LEU A 31 -1.63 -6.66 -0.33
C LEU A 31 -2.05 -7.17 -1.71
N ILE A 32 -1.20 -6.89 -2.71
CA ILE A 32 -1.42 -7.24 -4.10
C ILE A 32 -0.39 -8.28 -4.51
N ARG A 33 -0.86 -9.48 -4.85
CA ARG A 33 -0.06 -10.46 -5.58
C ARG A 33 -0.25 -10.23 -7.08
N LEU A 34 0.80 -9.81 -7.77
CA LEU A 34 0.79 -9.72 -9.22
C LEU A 34 0.89 -11.12 -9.84
N ARG A 35 0.36 -11.28 -11.06
CA ARG A 35 0.70 -12.45 -11.88
C ARG A 35 2.19 -12.38 -12.21
N SER A 36 2.91 -13.49 -12.22
CA SER A 36 4.36 -13.49 -12.43
C SER A 36 4.78 -12.83 -13.76
N THR A 37 3.96 -12.96 -14.81
CA THR A 37 4.17 -12.27 -16.11
C THR A 37 4.04 -10.75 -16.02
N ASP A 38 3.23 -10.25 -15.08
CA ASP A 38 3.09 -8.82 -14.83
C ASP A 38 4.18 -8.32 -13.89
N ALA A 39 4.53 -9.11 -12.86
CA ALA A 39 5.62 -8.81 -11.93
C ALA A 39 6.96 -8.60 -12.67
N ALA A 40 7.22 -9.39 -13.73
CA ALA A 40 8.40 -9.24 -14.59
C ALA A 40 8.49 -7.89 -15.31
N ARG A 41 7.39 -7.13 -15.41
CA ARG A 41 7.31 -5.83 -16.10
C ARG A 41 7.25 -4.65 -15.12
N VAL A 42 7.36 -4.91 -13.82
CA VAL A 42 7.25 -3.86 -12.80
C VAL A 42 8.45 -2.91 -12.87
N VAL A 43 8.15 -1.62 -12.87
CA VAL A 43 9.14 -0.56 -12.63
C VAL A 43 9.10 -0.21 -11.16
N LYS A 44 10.22 -0.45 -10.47
CA LYS A 44 10.37 -0.11 -9.05
C LYS A 44 10.72 1.37 -8.88
N ARG A 45 10.28 1.96 -7.77
CA ARG A 45 10.61 3.34 -7.42
C ARG A 45 12.03 3.43 -6.89
N LYS A 46 12.72 4.50 -7.24
CA LYS A 46 14.06 4.80 -6.73
C LYS A 46 14.04 4.88 -5.20
N GLY A 47 14.91 4.14 -4.53
CA GLY A 47 15.01 4.06 -3.06
C GLY A 47 13.97 3.16 -2.39
N GLN A 48 13.19 2.39 -3.16
CA GLN A 48 12.20 1.40 -2.69
C GLN A 48 12.31 0.08 -3.49
N GLU A 49 13.49 -0.21 -4.04
CA GLU A 49 13.71 -1.34 -4.96
C GLU A 49 13.57 -2.71 -4.27
N ASP A 50 13.68 -2.78 -2.96
CA ASP A 50 13.62 -4.01 -2.16
C ASP A 50 12.34 -4.12 -1.32
N PHE A 51 11.31 -3.33 -1.62
CA PHE A 51 10.09 -3.25 -0.79
C PHE A 51 9.11 -4.40 -1.02
N ASN A 52 9.20 -5.10 -2.15
CA ASN A 52 8.33 -6.24 -2.48
C ASN A 52 9.00 -7.57 -2.09
N PHE A 53 8.19 -8.58 -1.77
CA PHE A 53 8.64 -9.95 -1.57
C PHE A 53 8.09 -10.84 -2.69
N GLY A 54 8.95 -11.34 -3.57
CA GLY A 54 8.52 -12.03 -4.79
C GLY A 54 7.53 -11.18 -5.60
N ASP A 55 6.38 -11.78 -5.97
CA ASP A 55 5.32 -11.10 -6.72
C ASP A 55 4.34 -10.30 -5.83
N TYR A 56 4.63 -10.14 -4.54
CA TYR A 56 3.77 -9.45 -3.57
C TYR A 56 4.22 -8.01 -3.35
N TYR A 57 3.27 -7.09 -3.53
CA TYR A 57 3.43 -5.65 -3.37
C TYR A 57 2.41 -5.14 -2.37
N ALA A 58 2.85 -4.28 -1.44
CA ALA A 58 2.03 -3.71 -0.40
C ALA A 58 1.97 -2.19 -0.56
N TYR A 59 0.80 -1.64 -0.86
CA TYR A 59 0.59 -0.19 -0.98
C TYR A 59 -0.46 0.28 0.03
N THR A 60 -0.28 1.45 0.62
CA THR A 60 -1.33 2.04 1.47
C THR A 60 -2.65 2.12 0.71
N LYS A 61 -3.76 1.82 1.40
CA LYS A 61 -5.10 1.99 0.85
C LYS A 61 -5.52 3.46 0.81
N ILE A 62 -4.75 4.37 1.40
CA ILE A 62 -5.16 5.76 1.57
C ILE A 62 -4.72 6.59 0.37
N CYS A 63 -5.69 7.07 -0.40
CA CYS A 63 -5.46 7.85 -1.60
C CYS A 63 -4.62 9.10 -1.30
N SER A 64 -3.57 9.32 -2.09
CA SER A 64 -2.67 10.47 -1.99
C SER A 64 -3.32 11.82 -2.36
N HIS A 65 -4.56 11.82 -2.85
CA HIS A 65 -5.33 13.04 -3.08
C HIS A 65 -5.94 13.56 -1.77
N VAL A 66 -7.14 13.08 -1.42
CA VAL A 66 -7.93 13.51 -0.25
C VAL A 66 -8.30 12.35 0.69
N GLY A 67 -7.50 11.28 0.69
CA GLY A 67 -7.49 10.31 1.79
C GLY A 67 -8.56 9.22 1.72
N CYS A 68 -9.38 9.19 0.69
CA CYS A 68 -10.33 8.09 0.49
C CYS A 68 -9.62 6.73 0.36
N PRO A 69 -10.20 5.65 0.91
CA PRO A 69 -9.71 4.29 0.67
C PRO A 69 -9.80 3.89 -0.81
N THR A 70 -8.68 3.53 -1.43
CA THR A 70 -8.58 3.00 -2.80
C THR A 70 -9.00 1.53 -2.86
N SER A 71 -10.26 1.25 -2.55
CA SER A 71 -10.77 -0.12 -2.35
C SER A 71 -11.01 -0.92 -3.62
N LEU A 72 -10.88 -0.33 -4.80
CA LEU A 72 -11.16 -0.99 -6.08
C LEU A 72 -9.86 -1.39 -6.78
N TYR A 73 -9.78 -2.64 -7.24
CA TYR A 73 -8.60 -3.16 -7.95
C TYR A 73 -9.01 -3.89 -9.23
N GLU A 74 -8.57 -3.41 -10.39
CA GLU A 74 -8.78 -4.07 -11.68
C GLU A 74 -7.64 -5.04 -11.96
N GLN A 75 -7.86 -6.32 -11.67
CA GLN A 75 -6.83 -7.37 -11.77
C GLN A 75 -6.24 -7.54 -13.18
N ARG A 76 -7.04 -7.30 -14.23
CA ARG A 76 -6.60 -7.50 -15.61
C ARG A 76 -5.53 -6.50 -16.03
N THR A 77 -5.66 -5.25 -15.59
CA THR A 77 -4.82 -4.10 -15.97
C THR A 77 -3.89 -3.66 -14.84
N ASN A 78 -4.01 -4.25 -13.65
CA ASN A 78 -3.27 -3.92 -12.43
C ASN A 78 -3.45 -2.44 -12.01
N ARG A 79 -4.68 -1.93 -12.14
CA ARG A 79 -5.03 -0.57 -11.70
C ARG A 79 -5.64 -0.59 -10.31
N ILE A 80 -5.22 0.33 -9.47
CA ILE A 80 -5.81 0.65 -8.18
C ILE A 80 -6.69 1.88 -8.38
N LEU A 81 -7.97 1.81 -8.03
CA LEU A 81 -8.95 2.87 -8.29
C LEU A 81 -9.49 3.43 -6.97
N CYS A 82 -9.47 4.75 -6.86
CA CYS A 82 -10.14 5.48 -5.80
C CYS A 82 -11.60 5.75 -6.19
N PRO A 83 -12.61 5.26 -5.45
CA PRO A 83 -14.01 5.43 -5.82
C PRO A 83 -14.51 6.87 -5.65
N CYS A 84 -13.87 7.69 -4.83
CA CYS A 84 -14.35 9.04 -4.54
C CYS A 84 -14.20 10.01 -5.71
N HIS A 85 -12.99 10.08 -6.28
CA HIS A 85 -12.63 11.05 -7.33
C HIS A 85 -11.92 10.39 -8.51
N GLN A 86 -12.04 9.07 -8.61
CA GLN A 86 -11.64 8.27 -9.76
C GLN A 86 -10.14 8.34 -10.08
N SER A 87 -9.29 8.73 -9.12
CA SER A 87 -7.84 8.60 -9.29
C SER A 87 -7.49 7.14 -9.55
N GLN A 88 -6.69 6.89 -10.58
CA GLN A 88 -6.21 5.57 -10.94
C GLN A 88 -4.70 5.53 -10.79
N PHE A 89 -4.21 4.51 -10.10
CA PHE A 89 -2.79 4.29 -9.86
C PHE A 89 -2.36 3.00 -10.55
N ASP A 90 -1.21 3.05 -11.21
CA ASP A 90 -0.64 1.90 -11.90
C ASP A 90 0.22 1.08 -10.95
N ALA A 91 -0.26 -0.11 -10.56
CA ALA A 91 0.46 -0.98 -9.63
C ALA A 91 1.75 -1.56 -10.24
N LEU A 92 1.92 -1.53 -11.57
CA LEU A 92 3.17 -1.96 -12.22
C LEU A 92 4.22 -0.84 -12.24
N HIS A 93 3.83 0.40 -11.98
CA HIS A 93 4.72 1.55 -11.93
C HIS A 93 4.62 2.22 -10.56
N TYR A 94 5.01 1.49 -9.52
CA TYR A 94 5.10 1.97 -8.12
C TYR A 94 3.86 2.72 -7.61
N ALA A 95 2.67 2.31 -8.05
CA ALA A 95 1.40 2.98 -7.77
C ALA A 95 1.41 4.48 -8.16
N LYS A 96 2.08 4.83 -9.25
CA LYS A 96 2.06 6.17 -9.84
C LYS A 96 0.64 6.49 -10.34
N PRO A 97 0.10 7.68 -10.08
CA PRO A 97 -1.17 8.09 -10.66
C PRO A 97 -1.03 8.23 -12.17
N ILE A 98 -1.99 7.66 -12.89
CA ILE A 98 -2.10 7.71 -14.35
C ILE A 98 -3.38 8.41 -14.82
N PHE A 99 -4.32 8.68 -13.90
CA PHE A 99 -5.56 9.39 -14.17
C PHE A 99 -6.13 10.01 -12.88
N GLY A 100 -6.96 11.03 -13.04
CA GLY A 100 -7.66 11.72 -11.95
C GLY A 100 -6.79 12.75 -11.21
N PRO A 101 -7.29 13.30 -10.08
CA PRO A 101 -6.68 14.44 -9.41
C PRO A 101 -5.47 14.11 -8.52
N ALA A 102 -5.21 12.84 -8.21
CA ALA A 102 -4.02 12.46 -7.43
C ALA A 102 -2.74 12.75 -8.23
N THR A 103 -1.78 13.45 -7.61
CA THR A 103 -0.51 13.82 -8.25
C THR A 103 0.71 13.06 -7.71
N ARG A 104 0.51 12.23 -6.67
CA ARG A 104 1.58 11.49 -6.00
C ARG A 104 1.32 9.99 -6.00
N PRO A 105 2.36 9.15 -6.04
CA PRO A 105 2.21 7.71 -5.86
C PRO A 105 1.61 7.36 -4.50
N LEU A 106 1.02 6.17 -4.40
CA LEU A 106 0.72 5.58 -3.09
C LEU A 106 2.02 5.13 -2.42
N ALA A 107 2.11 5.29 -1.10
CA ALA A 107 3.27 4.83 -0.35
C ALA A 107 3.33 3.29 -0.36
N GLN A 108 4.51 2.74 -0.63
CA GLN A 108 4.75 1.29 -0.62
C GLN A 108 5.28 0.87 0.75
N LEU A 109 4.73 -0.19 1.33
CA LEU A 109 5.19 -0.78 2.58
C LEU A 109 6.26 -1.84 2.27
N PRO A 110 7.45 -1.78 2.90
CA PRO A 110 8.45 -2.82 2.70
C PRO A 110 8.04 -4.11 3.42
N ILE A 111 7.95 -5.22 2.70
CA ILE A 111 7.53 -6.51 3.24
C ILE A 111 8.59 -7.60 3.04
N THR A 112 8.54 -8.63 3.89
CA THR A 112 9.29 -9.89 3.77
C THR A 112 8.48 -11.03 4.40
N VAL A 113 9.02 -12.23 4.36
CA VAL A 113 8.51 -13.39 5.10
C VAL A 113 9.46 -13.71 6.26
N ASP A 114 8.91 -14.07 7.42
CA ASP A 114 9.66 -14.53 8.60
C ASP A 114 10.04 -16.02 8.52
N GLU A 115 10.63 -16.57 9.58
CA GLU A 115 11.11 -17.95 9.62
C GLU A 115 9.95 -18.97 9.62
N GLU A 116 8.80 -18.58 10.16
CA GLU A 116 7.58 -19.39 10.22
C GLU A 116 6.75 -19.35 8.92
N GLY A 117 7.06 -18.40 8.02
CA GLY A 117 6.39 -18.28 6.73
C GLY A 117 5.29 -17.21 6.69
N TYR A 118 5.16 -16.35 7.70
CA TYR A 118 4.21 -15.23 7.71
C TYR A 118 4.78 -13.99 7.04
N LEU A 119 3.91 -13.21 6.41
CA LEU A 119 4.27 -11.90 5.87
C LEU A 119 4.42 -10.89 7.00
N ILE A 120 5.57 -10.22 7.04
CA ILE A 120 5.87 -9.16 7.99
C ILE A 120 6.30 -7.87 7.25
N ALA A 121 6.10 -6.73 7.88
CA ALA A 121 6.66 -5.46 7.42
C ALA A 121 8.12 -5.34 7.92
N LYS A 122 9.05 -4.93 7.04
CA LYS A 122 10.45 -4.66 7.43
C LYS A 122 10.61 -3.33 8.18
N GLY A 123 9.59 -2.48 8.14
CA GLY A 123 9.59 -1.14 8.71
C GLY A 123 8.37 -0.35 8.27
N ASP A 124 8.38 0.95 8.60
CA ASP A 124 7.35 1.89 8.19
C ASP A 124 7.55 2.37 6.73
N PHE A 125 6.59 3.12 6.22
CA PHE A 125 6.69 3.83 4.94
C PHE A 125 7.80 4.89 4.97
N ILE A 126 8.44 5.13 3.82
CA ILE A 126 9.39 6.25 3.67
C ILE A 126 8.64 7.57 3.47
N GLU A 127 7.47 7.55 2.82
CA GLU A 127 6.63 8.75 2.65
C GLU A 127 5.49 8.81 3.64
N ALA A 128 5.09 10.04 3.97
CA ALA A 128 3.81 10.28 4.60
C ALA A 128 2.64 9.77 3.73
N ILE A 129 1.76 9.00 4.36
CA ILE A 129 0.57 8.38 3.77
C ILE A 129 -0.52 9.43 3.53
N GLY A 130 -1.34 9.21 2.50
CA GLY A 130 -2.56 9.98 2.28
C GLY A 130 -2.34 11.39 1.74
N PRO A 131 -3.25 12.35 2.03
CA PRO A 131 -3.24 13.70 1.49
C PRO A 131 -1.95 14.48 1.76
N ALA A 132 -1.71 15.50 0.94
CA ALA A 132 -0.58 16.39 1.17
C ALA A 132 -0.90 17.36 2.32
N PHE A 133 0.15 17.83 2.98
CA PHE A 133 0.14 18.89 3.97
C PHE A 133 1.35 19.80 3.72
N TRP A 134 1.34 20.99 4.32
CA TRP A 134 2.27 22.07 3.98
C TRP A 134 3.75 21.71 4.21
N GLU A 135 4.06 20.99 5.30
CA GLU A 135 5.42 20.62 5.70
C GLU A 135 5.91 19.31 5.03
N ARG A 136 5.11 18.71 4.14
CA ARG A 136 5.42 17.41 3.56
C ARG A 136 6.65 17.50 2.63
N LYS A 137 7.67 16.71 2.92
CA LYS A 137 8.82 16.50 2.02
C LYS A 137 8.44 15.54 0.88
N SER A 138 8.94 15.79 -0.33
CA SER A 138 8.62 15.01 -1.55
C SER A 138 9.82 14.20 -2.04
#